data_AF-A0A933MF06-F1
#
_entry.id   AF-A0A933MF06-F1
#
_cell.length_a   1.000
_cell.length_b   1.000
_cell.length_c   1.000
_cell.angle_alpha   90.00
_cell.angle_beta   90.00
_cell.angle_gamma   90.00
#
_symmetry.space_group_name_H-M   'P 1'
#
loop_
_entity.id
_entity.type
_entity.pdbx_description
1 polymer ?
#
loop_
_entity_poly.entity_id
_entity_poly.type
_entity_poly.pdbx_seq_one_letter_code
_entity_poly.pdbx_strand_id
1 'polypeptide(L)'
;MTKPGKKDLKIYIFAAAGFLFAFFAKINIGVPFVLLLLHFYSKSRHPCLKCPKRLYLILLFLLAFVPGYFILKNNLPVYLIPFSLVPLLSILLFNNPEISLLLTLAISFSVALVSYNSFLVAILFFAAGVSSCIFAKSTRKRTTVIRAGIAVGVVSLVLLSWECCRFLSIYSTR
;
A
#
# COMPACT_ATOMS: atom_id res chain seq x y z
N MET A 1 33.58 -7.73 9.93
CA MET A 1 33.08 -8.11 8.59
C MET A 1 32.66 -9.56 8.61
N THR A 2 31.37 -9.84 8.79
CA THR A 2 30.82 -11.20 8.72
C THR A 2 30.64 -11.58 7.25
N LYS A 3 31.19 -12.73 6.84
CA LYS A 3 31.01 -13.25 5.47
C LYS A 3 29.52 -13.46 5.20
N PRO A 4 28.97 -12.99 4.06
CA PRO A 4 27.56 -13.18 3.75
C PRO A 4 27.27 -14.68 3.66
N GLY A 5 26.28 -15.16 4.42
CA GLY A 5 25.89 -16.56 4.39
C GLY A 5 25.23 -16.91 3.06
N LYS A 6 25.27 -18.19 2.63
CA LYS A 6 24.59 -18.69 1.41
C LYS A 6 23.12 -18.24 1.27
N LYS A 7 22.44 -17.91 2.38
CA LYS A 7 21.05 -17.41 2.38
C LYS A 7 20.93 -15.96 1.91
N ASP A 8 21.92 -15.11 2.16
CA ASP A 8 21.88 -13.71 1.73
C ASP A 8 22.07 -13.59 0.22
N LEU A 9 22.89 -14.46 -0.39
CA LEU A 9 23.08 -14.51 -1.85
C LEU A 9 21.76 -14.73 -2.60
N LYS A 10 20.90 -15.64 -2.11
CA LYS A 10 19.59 -15.91 -2.73
C LYS A 10 18.68 -14.67 -2.74
N ILE A 11 18.75 -13.84 -1.70
CA ILE A 11 17.94 -12.62 -1.59
C ILE A 11 18.38 -11.58 -2.63
N TYR A 12 19.70 -11.41 -2.81
CA TYR A 12 20.22 -10.50 -3.83
C TYR A 12 19.86 -10.93 -5.25
N ILE A 13 19.92 -12.23 -5.55
CA ILE A 13 19.48 -12.77 -6.85
C ILE A 13 17.99 -12.48 -7.07
N PHE A 14 17.16 -12.71 -6.05
CA PHE A 14 15.71 -12.45 -6.15
C PHE A 14 15.39 -10.96 -6.30
N ALA A 15 16.11 -10.09 -5.60
CA ALA A 15 16.00 -8.65 -5.76
C ALA A 15 16.39 -8.20 -7.17
N ALA A 16 17.54 -8.66 -7.68
CA ALA A 16 18.00 -8.35 -9.03
C ALA A 16 16.99 -8.81 -10.10
N ALA A 17 16.41 -10.01 -9.93
CA ALA A 17 15.33 -10.50 -10.79
C ALA A 17 14.09 -9.60 -10.74
N GLY A 18 13.73 -9.10 -9.55
CA GLY A 18 12.62 -8.15 -9.38
C GLY A 18 12.87 -6.81 -10.07
N PHE A 19 14.10 -6.28 -10.03
CA PHE A 19 14.48 -5.08 -10.77
C PHE A 19 14.45 -5.30 -12.28
N LEU A 20 14.98 -6.42 -12.77
CA LEU A 20 14.90 -6.79 -14.19
C LEU A 20 13.45 -6.92 -14.65
N PHE A 21 12.60 -7.58 -13.86
CA PHE A 21 11.17 -7.69 -14.15
C PHE A 21 10.49 -6.31 -14.23
N ALA A 22 10.77 -5.42 -13.26
CA ALA A 22 10.24 -4.06 -13.29
C ALA A 22 10.69 -3.28 -14.53
N PHE A 23 11.94 -3.46 -14.95
CA PHE A 23 12.49 -2.86 -16.17
C PHE A 23 11.75 -3.32 -17.42
N PHE A 24 11.56 -4.64 -17.60
CA PHE A 24 10.81 -5.19 -18.74
C PHE A 24 9.32 -4.79 -18.72
N ALA A 25 8.72 -4.70 -17.53
CA ALA A 25 7.33 -4.29 -17.36
C ALA A 25 7.10 -2.78 -17.54
N LYS A 26 8.16 -1.98 -17.80
CA LYS A 26 8.13 -0.51 -17.82
C LYS A 26 7.52 0.08 -16.53
N ILE A 27 7.79 -0.55 -15.39
CA ILE A 27 7.40 -0.07 -14.07
C ILE A 27 8.53 0.82 -13.55
N ASN A 28 8.18 1.89 -12.85
CA ASN A 28 9.16 2.78 -12.23
C ASN A 28 10.09 1.99 -11.26
N ILE A 29 11.40 2.19 -11.39
CA ILE A 29 12.45 1.55 -10.57
C ILE A 29 12.26 1.84 -9.07
N GLY A 30 11.55 2.91 -8.71
CA GLY A 30 11.20 3.19 -7.32
C GLY A 30 10.33 2.10 -6.66
N VAL A 31 9.52 1.35 -7.41
CA VAL A 31 8.65 0.28 -6.85
C VAL A 31 9.47 -0.90 -6.28
N PRO A 32 10.37 -1.55 -7.03
CA PRO A 32 11.22 -2.60 -6.46
C PRO A 32 12.12 -2.08 -5.34
N PHE A 33 12.51 -0.81 -5.36
CA PHE A 33 13.24 -0.17 -4.26
C PHE A 33 12.42 -0.10 -2.96
N VAL A 34 11.15 0.29 -3.03
CA VAL A 34 10.24 0.28 -1.87
C VAL A 34 10.02 -1.14 -1.33
N LEU A 35 9.86 -2.12 -2.21
CA LEU A 35 9.74 -3.54 -1.84
C LEU A 35 10.99 -4.06 -1.11
N LEU A 36 12.17 -3.64 -1.56
CA LEU A 36 13.44 -3.97 -0.94
C LEU A 36 13.57 -3.32 0.45
N LEU A 37 13.19 -2.05 0.58
CA LEU A 37 13.11 -1.36 1.88
C LEU A 37 12.15 -2.07 2.84
N LEU A 38 10.97 -2.47 2.37
CA LEU A 38 9.98 -3.20 3.15
C LEU A 38 10.54 -4.55 3.65
N HIS A 39 11.29 -5.25 2.79
CA HIS A 39 11.97 -6.50 3.14
C HIS A 39 13.02 -6.29 4.22
N PHE A 40 13.89 -5.28 4.07
CA PHE A 40 14.92 -4.94 5.06
C PHE A 40 14.31 -4.52 6.39
N TYR A 41 13.26 -3.70 6.35
CA TYR A 41 12.54 -3.30 7.56
C TYR A 41 11.94 -4.50 8.30
N SER A 42 11.25 -5.39 7.57
CA SER A 42 10.70 -6.63 8.12
C SER A 42 11.79 -7.51 8.72
N LYS A 43 12.98 -7.59 8.09
CA LYS A 43 14.13 -8.37 8.58
C LYS A 43 14.69 -7.78 9.88
N SER A 44 14.77 -6.46 9.98
CA SER A 44 15.39 -5.75 11.11
C SER A 44 14.50 -5.72 12.36
N ARG A 45 13.20 -5.42 12.21
CA ARG A 45 12.30 -5.19 13.36
C ARG A 45 11.60 -6.44 13.87
N HIS A 46 11.43 -7.48 13.06
CA HIS A 46 10.66 -8.66 13.44
C HIS A 46 11.30 -9.99 12.98
N PRO A 47 12.39 -10.43 13.64
CA PRO A 47 12.94 -11.77 13.40
C PRO A 47 11.95 -12.90 13.73
N CYS A 48 10.91 -12.63 14.51
CA CYS A 48 9.89 -13.59 14.95
C CYS A 48 8.64 -13.67 14.05
N LEU A 49 8.55 -12.92 12.95
CA LEU A 49 7.50 -13.15 11.95
C LEU A 49 7.80 -14.49 11.25
N LYS A 50 7.17 -15.57 11.72
CA LYS A 50 7.24 -16.90 11.08
C LYS A 50 7.04 -16.76 9.56
N CYS A 51 7.81 -17.52 8.78
CA CYS A 51 7.84 -17.50 7.30
C CYS A 51 6.49 -17.26 6.59
N PRO A 52 5.34 -17.88 6.97
CA PRO A 52 4.07 -17.63 6.29
C PRO A 52 3.62 -16.16 6.35
N LYS A 53 3.91 -15.45 7.44
CA LYS A 53 3.49 -14.05 7.62
C LYS A 53 4.16 -13.08 6.65
N ARG A 54 5.39 -13.36 6.20
CA ARG A 54 6.09 -12.51 5.23
C ARG A 54 5.50 -12.63 3.83
N LEU A 55 5.10 -13.83 3.41
CA LEU A 55 4.43 -14.05 2.13
C LEU A 55 3.09 -13.31 2.06
N TYR A 56 2.30 -13.35 3.14
CA TYR A 56 1.05 -12.60 3.19
C TYR A 56 1.25 -11.08 3.07
N LEU A 57 2.34 -10.54 3.61
CA LEU A 57 2.63 -9.11 3.53
C LEU A 57 2.93 -8.70 2.08
N ILE A 58 3.74 -9.49 1.39
CA ILE A 58 4.04 -9.29 -0.04
C ILE A 58 2.76 -9.46 -0.88
N LEU A 59 1.93 -10.46 -0.58
CA LEU A 59 0.66 -10.69 -1.25
C LEU A 59 -0.29 -9.51 -1.06
N LEU A 60 -0.42 -8.98 0.15
CA LEU A 60 -1.25 -7.80 0.43
C LEU A 60 -0.75 -6.57 -0.32
N PHE A 61 0.58 -6.38 -0.39
CA PHE A 61 1.17 -5.31 -1.17
C PHE A 61 0.81 -5.44 -2.65
N LEU A 62 0.98 -6.63 -3.24
CA LEU A 62 0.61 -6.91 -4.64
C LEU A 62 -0.88 -6.71 -4.89
N LEU A 63 -1.72 -7.18 -3.98
CA LEU A 63 -3.19 -7.05 -4.07
C LEU A 63 -3.63 -5.59 -4.09
N ALA A 64 -2.88 -4.69 -3.44
CA ALA A 64 -3.13 -3.26 -3.47
C ALA A 64 -2.53 -2.58 -4.70
N PHE A 65 -1.28 -2.94 -5.01
CA PHE A 65 -0.49 -2.26 -6.04
C PHE A 65 -0.95 -2.60 -7.45
N VAL A 66 -1.27 -3.86 -7.75
CA VAL A 66 -1.70 -4.30 -9.09
C VAL A 66 -2.97 -3.58 -9.57
N PRO A 67 -4.08 -3.53 -8.82
CA PRO A 67 -5.26 -2.79 -9.26
C PRO A 67 -4.99 -1.28 -9.32
N GLY A 68 -4.23 -0.72 -8.37
CA GLY A 68 -3.83 0.68 -8.41
C GLY A 68 -3.04 1.03 -9.67
N TYR A 69 -2.06 0.18 -10.03
CA TYR A 69 -1.27 0.30 -11.24
C TYR A 69 -2.13 0.20 -12.50
N PHE A 70 -3.06 -0.77 -12.56
CA PHE A 70 -3.93 -0.95 -13.71
C PHE A 70 -4.90 0.22 -13.90
N ILE A 71 -5.49 0.73 -12.82
CA ILE A 71 -6.38 1.89 -12.87
C ILE A 71 -5.61 3.12 -13.38
N LEU A 72 -4.44 3.41 -12.79
CA LEU A 72 -3.64 4.57 -13.20
C LEU A 72 -3.15 4.46 -14.64
N LYS A 73 -2.67 3.28 -15.06
CA LYS A 73 -2.14 3.07 -16.41
C LYS A 73 -3.20 3.23 -17.50
N ASN A 74 -4.46 2.90 -17.21
CA ASN A 74 -5.57 3.07 -18.13
C ASN A 74 -6.23 4.47 -18.04
N ASN A 75 -5.62 5.42 -17.32
CA ASN A 75 -6.20 6.75 -17.03
C ASN A 75 -7.60 6.66 -16.41
N LEU A 76 -7.88 5.56 -15.72
CA LEU A 76 -9.11 5.41 -14.97
C LEU A 76 -9.05 6.30 -13.73
N PRO A 77 -10.21 6.76 -13.27
CA PRO A 77 -10.23 7.64 -12.13
C PRO A 77 -9.70 6.99 -10.86
N VAL A 78 -8.88 7.75 -10.14
CA VAL A 78 -8.19 7.35 -8.90
C VAL A 78 -9.16 6.83 -7.84
N TYR A 79 -10.40 7.30 -7.84
CA TYR A 79 -11.44 6.93 -6.87
C TYR A 79 -11.91 5.46 -6.94
N LEU A 80 -11.60 4.74 -8.02
CA LEU A 80 -11.94 3.32 -8.14
C LEU A 80 -11.05 2.41 -7.29
N ILE A 81 -9.94 2.93 -6.75
CA ILE A 81 -8.98 2.12 -6.02
C ILE A 81 -9.44 2.00 -4.55
N PRO A 82 -9.64 0.78 -4.02
CA PRO A 82 -10.10 0.58 -2.64
C PRO A 82 -8.97 0.76 -1.61
N PHE A 83 -8.58 2.01 -1.36
CA PHE A 83 -7.41 2.38 -0.53
C PHE A 83 -7.45 1.84 0.90
N SER A 84 -8.63 1.81 1.50
CA SER A 84 -8.85 1.45 2.90
C SER A 84 -8.84 -0.05 3.16
N LEU A 85 -9.10 -0.85 2.13
CA LEU A 85 -9.28 -2.29 2.27
C LEU A 85 -7.99 -2.98 2.73
N VAL A 86 -6.85 -2.50 2.23
CA VAL A 86 -5.53 -3.10 2.47
C VAL A 86 -5.03 -2.89 3.91
N PRO A 87 -5.01 -1.65 4.46
CA PRO A 87 -4.65 -1.44 5.87
C PRO A 87 -5.61 -2.16 6.83
N LEU A 88 -6.89 -2.27 6.48
CA LEU A 88 -7.88 -3.00 7.26
C LEU A 88 -7.57 -4.51 7.29
N LEU A 89 -7.32 -5.12 6.12
CA LEU A 89 -6.92 -6.54 6.03
C LEU A 89 -5.58 -6.80 6.74
N SER A 90 -4.63 -5.85 6.64
CA SER A 90 -3.33 -5.97 7.28
C SER A 90 -3.45 -6.02 8.80
N ILE A 91 -4.30 -5.16 9.39
CA ILE A 91 -4.55 -5.17 10.83
C ILE A 91 -5.25 -6.46 11.25
N LEU A 92 -6.20 -6.95 10.47
CA LEU A 92 -6.88 -8.21 10.76
C LEU A 92 -5.90 -9.40 10.79
N LEU A 93 -4.97 -9.43 9.82
CA LEU A 93 -4.09 -10.56 9.61
C LEU A 93 -2.87 -10.57 10.55
N PHE A 94 -2.31 -9.39 10.83
CA PHE A 94 -1.12 -9.26 11.66
C PHE A 94 -1.40 -8.83 13.09
N ASN A 95 -2.59 -8.28 13.38
CA ASN A 95 -2.97 -7.71 14.66
C ASN A 95 -1.92 -6.73 15.21
N ASN A 96 -1.20 -6.04 14.31
CA ASN A 96 -0.18 -5.07 14.64
C ASN A 96 -0.37 -3.83 13.77
N PRO A 97 -0.74 -2.67 14.36
CA PRO A 97 -0.97 -1.45 13.60
C PRO A 97 0.32 -0.90 12.95
N GLU A 98 1.50 -1.19 13.51
CA GLU A 98 2.78 -0.72 12.95
C GLU A 98 3.03 -1.31 11.56
N ILE A 99 2.78 -2.61 11.39
CA ILE A 99 2.94 -3.32 10.12
C ILE A 99 1.95 -2.78 9.09
N SER A 100 0.73 -2.46 9.51
CA SER A 100 -0.29 -1.90 8.62
C SER A 100 0.04 -0.48 8.16
N LEU A 101 0.54 0.36 9.05
CA LEU A 101 0.96 1.72 8.71
C LEU A 101 2.16 1.69 7.75
N LEU A 102 3.14 0.82 8.02
CA LEU A 102 4.29 0.63 7.14
C LEU A 102 3.87 0.14 5.74
N LEU A 103 2.93 -0.81 5.67
CA LEU A 103 2.40 -1.33 4.42
C LEU A 103 1.64 -0.24 3.66
N THR A 104 0.83 0.56 4.36
CA THR A 104 0.12 1.72 3.78
C THR A 104 1.11 2.70 3.17
N LEU A 105 2.18 3.03 3.88
CA LEU A 105 3.20 3.96 3.40
C LEU A 105 3.95 3.40 2.19
N ALA A 106 4.28 2.12 2.19
CA ALA A 106 4.92 1.47 1.05
C ALA A 106 4.02 1.49 -0.20
N ILE A 107 2.72 1.23 -0.04
CA ILE A 107 1.77 1.23 -1.14
C ILE A 107 1.52 2.65 -1.64
N SER A 108 1.28 3.62 -0.74
CA SER A 108 1.02 5.01 -1.12
C SER A 108 2.17 5.56 -1.95
N PHE A 109 3.41 5.30 -1.54
CA PHE A 109 4.60 5.71 -2.27
C PHE A 109 4.73 4.97 -3.61
N SER A 110 4.51 3.64 -3.62
CA SER A 110 4.63 2.84 -4.84
C SER A 110 3.61 3.23 -5.90
N VAL A 111 2.37 3.50 -5.50
CA VAL A 111 1.29 3.93 -6.40
C VAL A 111 1.52 5.36 -6.88
N ALA A 112 1.99 6.25 -5.99
CA ALA A 112 2.35 7.63 -6.34
C ALA A 112 3.45 7.69 -7.42
N LEU A 113 4.45 6.81 -7.35
CA LEU A 113 5.53 6.73 -8.33
C LEU A 113 5.08 6.31 -9.73
N VAL A 114 3.87 5.75 -9.86
CA VAL A 114 3.26 5.36 -11.13
C VAL A 114 2.31 6.45 -11.66
N SER A 115 1.78 7.30 -10.78
CA SER A 115 0.83 8.35 -11.15
C SER A 115 1.53 9.63 -11.63
N TYR A 116 0.93 10.29 -12.61
CA TYR A 116 1.33 11.64 -13.06
C TYR A 116 1.12 12.69 -11.96
N ASN A 117 0.06 12.54 -11.14
CA ASN A 117 -0.21 13.38 -9.96
C ASN A 117 0.26 12.68 -8.68
N SER A 118 1.57 12.51 -8.58
CA SER A 118 2.22 11.65 -7.57
C SER A 118 1.89 12.07 -6.13
N PHE A 119 1.92 13.37 -5.84
CA PHE A 119 1.79 13.87 -4.47
C PHE A 119 0.38 13.75 -3.90
N LEU A 120 -0.64 14.11 -4.69
CA LEU A 120 -2.04 14.06 -4.27
C LEU A 120 -2.48 12.62 -4.01
N VAL A 121 -2.11 11.69 -4.89
CA VAL A 121 -2.41 10.26 -4.73
C VAL A 121 -1.71 9.70 -3.48
N ALA A 122 -0.46 10.06 -3.24
CA ALA A 122 0.27 9.64 -2.04
C ALA A 122 -0.45 10.08 -0.76
N ILE A 123 -0.86 11.34 -0.68
CA ILE A 123 -1.53 11.90 0.51
C ILE A 123 -2.89 11.25 0.73
N LEU A 124 -3.70 11.10 -0.33
CA LEU A 124 -5.01 10.46 -0.23
C LEU A 124 -4.90 9.02 0.29
N PHE A 125 -3.99 8.22 -0.28
CA PHE A 125 -3.73 6.86 0.19
C PHE A 125 -3.27 6.85 1.64
N PHE A 126 -2.33 7.72 1.98
CA PHE A 126 -1.75 7.74 3.31
C PHE A 126 -2.80 8.16 4.36
N ALA A 127 -3.58 9.20 4.11
CA ALA A 127 -4.65 9.65 4.99
C ALA A 127 -5.76 8.58 5.15
N ALA A 128 -6.16 7.94 4.05
CA ALA A 128 -7.15 6.85 4.08
C ALA A 128 -6.65 5.63 4.86
N GLY A 129 -5.37 5.29 4.74
CA GLY A 129 -4.82 4.16 5.48
C GLY A 129 -4.55 4.47 6.94
N VAL A 130 -4.13 5.68 7.29
CA VAL A 130 -3.98 6.11 8.69
C VAL A 130 -5.33 6.12 9.39
N SER A 131 -6.38 6.67 8.76
CA SER A 131 -7.73 6.64 9.33
C SER A 131 -8.22 5.19 9.53
N SER A 132 -8.02 4.32 8.54
CA SER A 132 -8.30 2.89 8.66
C SER A 132 -7.57 2.25 9.84
N CYS A 133 -6.29 2.59 10.04
CA CYS A 133 -5.51 2.07 11.15
C CYS A 133 -6.04 2.49 12.52
N ILE A 134 -6.45 3.75 12.65
CA ILE A 134 -7.01 4.30 13.89
C ILE A 134 -8.33 3.59 14.24
N PHE A 135 -9.23 3.44 13.26
CA PHE A 135 -10.52 2.78 13.48
C PHE A 135 -10.39 1.28 13.77
N ALA A 136 -9.40 0.60 13.18
CA ALA A 136 -9.22 -0.84 13.36
C ALA A 136 -8.41 -1.23 14.61
N LYS A 137 -7.69 -0.29 15.25
CA LYS A 137 -6.76 -0.55 16.38
C LYS A 137 -7.39 -1.27 17.58
N SER A 138 -8.72 -1.21 17.76
CA SER A 138 -9.43 -1.81 18.91
C SER A 138 -10.34 -2.99 18.55
N THR A 139 -10.20 -3.57 17.35
CA THR A 139 -11.23 -4.47 16.79
C THR A 139 -10.80 -5.93 16.76
N ARG A 140 -11.19 -6.73 17.76
CA ARG A 140 -11.01 -8.20 17.78
C ARG A 140 -12.19 -8.99 17.21
N LYS A 141 -13.38 -8.39 17.06
CA LYS A 141 -14.62 -9.07 16.64
C LYS A 141 -14.94 -8.77 15.16
N ARG A 142 -15.37 -9.78 14.40
CA ARG A 142 -15.71 -9.68 12.96
C ARG A 142 -16.74 -8.58 12.68
N THR A 143 -17.71 -8.38 13.57
CA THR A 143 -18.72 -7.30 13.47
C THR A 143 -18.11 -5.90 13.51
N THR A 144 -17.03 -5.70 14.27
CA THR A 144 -16.37 -4.40 14.37
C THR A 144 -15.52 -4.10 13.14
N VAL A 145 -14.99 -5.13 12.47
CA VAL A 145 -14.26 -5.00 11.19
C VAL A 145 -15.20 -4.54 10.09
N ILE A 146 -16.42 -5.11 10.03
CA ILE A 146 -17.45 -4.69 9.06
C ILE A 146 -17.84 -3.22 9.31
N ARG A 147 -18.06 -2.83 10.59
CA ARG A 147 -18.37 -1.43 10.94
C ARG A 147 -17.22 -0.47 10.61
N ALA A 148 -15.97 -0.87 10.86
CA ALA A 148 -14.80 -0.07 10.50
C ALA A 148 -14.70 0.09 8.97
N GLY A 149 -14.94 -0.99 8.21
CA GLY A 149 -14.99 -0.92 6.75
C GLY A 149 -16.06 0.04 6.23
N ILE A 150 -17.27 0.00 6.79
CA ILE A 150 -18.36 0.93 6.46
C ILE A 150 -17.96 2.37 6.80
N ALA A 151 -17.43 2.61 8.00
CA ALA A 151 -17.02 3.95 8.43
C ALA A 151 -15.95 4.54 7.51
N VAL A 152 -14.93 3.76 7.14
CA VAL A 152 -13.89 4.23 6.22
C VAL A 152 -14.45 4.41 4.80
N GLY A 153 -15.38 3.56 4.37
CA GLY A 153 -16.10 3.74 3.09
C GLY A 153 -16.83 5.09 3.03
N VAL A 154 -17.53 5.45 4.10
CA VAL A 154 -18.21 6.77 4.22
C VAL A 154 -17.19 7.91 4.20
N VAL A 155 -16.10 7.82 4.97
CA VAL A 155 -15.03 8.85 4.97
C VAL A 155 -14.42 9.00 3.58
N SER A 156 -14.22 7.88 2.86
CA SER A 156 -13.68 7.89 1.50
C SER A 156 -14.65 8.54 0.52
N LEU A 157 -15.96 8.29 0.64
CA LEU A 157 -16.99 8.95 -0.17
C LEU A 157 -17.06 10.46 0.09
N VAL A 158 -16.92 10.90 1.34
CA VAL A 158 -16.93 12.33 1.70
C VAL A 158 -15.68 13.03 1.16
N LEU A 159 -14.51 12.41 1.27
CA LEU A 159 -13.28 12.94 0.64
C LEU A 159 -13.44 13.02 -0.88
N LEU A 160 -14.12 12.04 -1.48
CA LEU A 160 -14.40 12.02 -2.91
C LEU A 160 -15.34 13.15 -3.34
N SER A 161 -16.44 13.34 -2.62
CA SER A 161 -17.43 14.37 -2.96
C SER A 161 -16.82 15.77 -2.83
N TRP A 162 -15.94 15.97 -1.84
CA TRP A 162 -15.18 17.20 -1.68
C TRP A 162 -14.27 17.50 -2.89
N GLU A 163 -13.46 16.52 -3.32
CA GLU A 163 -12.57 16.69 -4.49
C GLU A 163 -13.37 16.85 -5.80
N CYS A 164 -14.48 16.13 -5.95
CA CYS A 164 -15.38 16.28 -7.10
C CYS A 164 -15.94 17.71 -7.20
N CYS A 165 -16.37 18.28 -6.06
CA CYS A 165 -16.88 19.65 -5.98
C CYS A 165 -15.78 20.68 -6.32
N ARG A 166 -14.54 20.44 -5.85
CA ARG A 166 -13.38 21.28 -6.18
C ARG A 166 -13.06 21.26 -7.68
N PHE A 167 -13.12 20.08 -8.31
CA PHE A 167 -12.85 19.93 -9.74
C PHE A 167 -13.92 20.64 -10.60
N LEU A 168 -15.20 20.53 -10.22
CA LEU A 168 -16.31 21.26 -10.85
C LEU A 168 -16.16 22.78 -10.73
N SER A 169 -15.73 23.29 -9.57
CA SER A 169 -15.50 24.72 -9.36
C SER A 169 -14.39 25.29 -10.27
N ILE A 170 -13.31 24.53 -10.48
CA ILE A 170 -12.21 24.92 -11.38
C ILE A 170 -12.64 24.91 -12.85
N TYR A 171 -13.52 23.97 -13.23
CA TYR A 171 -14.01 23.90 -14.61
C TYR A 171 -15.05 24.97 -14.92
N SER A 172 -15.87 25.38 -13.94
CA SER A 172 -16.89 26.43 -14.09
C SER A 172 -16.32 27.85 -14.18
N THR A 173 -15.04 28.05 -13.87
CA THR A 173 -14.37 29.36 -13.89
C THR A 173 -13.48 29.58 -15.12
N ARG A 174 -13.48 28.65 -16.08
CA ARG A 174 -12.96 28.84 -17.44
C ARG A 174 -14.10 28.89 -18.44
#